data_AF-A0A952EVV7-F1
#
_entry.id   AF-A0A952EVV7-F1
#
_cell.length_a   1.000
_cell.length_b   1.000
_cell.length_c   1.000
_cell.angle_alpha   90.00
_cell.angle_beta   90.00
_cell.angle_gamma   90.00
#
_symmetry.space_group_name_H-M   'P 1'
#
loop_
_entity.id
_entity.type
_entity.pdbx_description
1 polymer ?
#
loop_
_entity_poly.entity_id
_entity_poly.type
_entity_poly.pdbx_seq_one_letter_code
_entity_poly.pdbx_strand_id
1 'polypeptide(L)'
;ALADGALHIVINNAGVTKPAMFDKTTQESFRLLFDIHVMGAFNVTQAALPYIPTDGTGRIVNVTSAAGLTGTLGQVNYSVAKAGIIGFTKSLARELATKSIMVNALAPLAATPMTETIRTNEKFAANMMNRIPMKRWAEPSEIAGAFVFMASHPNGGDFARHYDDVVNGLGAHFVWCNRNKESVTVDLKTTEGLDILHRLLDRADVLVSNLAPGSTGRLGITPAEMKVRHPNVIAVEIDGYGPGGPLSHKRAYDLLIQAESGTCAVTGEAGAPAKPGPPVADITTGLQSALSIMALLYSRDTGRSAGGNSVAVSLFDTMMDVMGYQLTYTQHSGVDQQPLGMSSPAVAPYGAYRTADGQTVVLGTTNDREWQRLAREILQRNDLADDERFQTNADRVANRAALDEAIGEWCARHDLDHVQKTADAAGIGNSRYNVPSEVVVHPQLTARDRWREVQTSTGPIQALLPPPVIAGYDPPMGAVPGLGEHTDAVLAELGVGADEITVLRDRGVIGPAYD
;
A
#
# COMPACT_ATOMS: atom_id res chain seq x y z
N ALA A 1 2.62 17.97 29.50
CA ALA A 1 3.93 17.86 28.83
C ALA A 1 3.78 16.83 27.73
N LEU A 2 4.17 17.13 26.49
CA LEU A 2 4.21 16.15 25.40
C LEU A 2 5.28 15.11 25.74
N ALA A 3 5.03 13.84 25.46
CA ALA A 3 5.69 12.68 26.08
C ALA A 3 7.23 12.70 26.10
N ASP A 4 7.87 13.34 25.11
CA ASP A 4 9.33 13.51 25.02
C ASP A 4 9.78 14.97 24.73
N GLY A 5 8.88 15.95 24.89
CA GLY A 5 9.21 17.38 24.87
C GLY A 5 9.40 18.08 23.50
N ALA A 6 9.42 17.37 22.37
CA ALA A 6 9.58 17.99 21.04
C ALA A 6 8.26 18.21 20.28
N LEU A 7 8.08 19.40 19.69
CA LEU A 7 6.90 19.79 18.92
C LEU A 7 7.21 19.70 17.42
N HIS A 8 6.94 18.55 16.81
CA HIS A 8 7.30 18.31 15.40
C HIS A 8 6.40 19.04 14.40
N ILE A 9 5.09 19.15 14.69
CA ILE A 9 4.09 19.60 13.73
C ILE A 9 3.22 20.68 14.35
N VAL A 10 3.10 21.82 13.66
CA VAL A 10 2.15 22.89 13.97
C VAL A 10 1.11 22.96 12.86
N ILE A 11 -0.17 22.85 13.21
CA ILE A 11 -1.28 23.05 12.27
C ILE A 11 -2.05 24.31 12.67
N ASN A 12 -1.88 25.38 11.90
CA ASN A 12 -2.61 26.63 12.11
C ASN A 12 -3.97 26.59 11.38
N ASN A 13 -4.97 26.02 12.05
CA ASN A 13 -6.32 25.90 11.52
C ASN A 13 -7.30 26.89 12.18
N ALA A 14 -7.44 28.08 11.60
CA ALA A 14 -8.45 29.07 12.00
C ALA A 14 -9.52 29.24 10.91
N GLY A 15 -10.78 29.38 11.30
CA GLY A 15 -11.93 29.27 10.41
C GLY A 15 -13.13 30.10 10.83
N VAL A 16 -12.99 31.41 11.05
CA VAL A 16 -14.14 32.29 11.35
C VAL A 16 -14.48 33.15 10.14
N THR A 17 -15.78 33.36 9.86
CA THR A 17 -16.23 34.28 8.81
C THR A 17 -17.24 35.29 9.38
N LYS A 18 -17.28 36.51 8.83
CA LYS A 18 -18.37 37.47 9.05
C LYS A 18 -18.79 38.07 7.71
N PRO A 19 -19.64 37.35 6.94
CA PRO A 19 -20.05 37.81 5.62
C PRO A 19 -20.83 39.12 5.69
N ALA A 20 -20.45 40.09 4.88
CA ALA A 20 -21.14 41.37 4.72
C ALA A 20 -20.79 41.95 3.35
N MET A 21 -21.77 42.60 2.70
CA MET A 21 -21.46 43.47 1.56
C MET A 21 -20.55 44.62 2.02
N PHE A 22 -19.77 45.19 1.09
CA PHE A 22 -18.68 46.09 1.46
C PHE A 22 -19.16 47.34 2.21
N ASP A 23 -20.30 47.90 1.82
CA ASP A 23 -20.98 49.02 2.50
C ASP A 23 -21.34 48.73 3.97
N LYS A 24 -21.49 47.44 4.31
CA LYS A 24 -21.80 46.96 5.68
C LYS A 24 -20.59 46.35 6.38
N THR A 25 -19.43 46.32 5.74
CA THR A 25 -18.21 45.78 6.34
C THR A 25 -17.60 46.83 7.27
N THR A 26 -17.61 46.55 8.58
CA THR A 26 -17.02 47.45 9.57
C THR A 26 -15.52 47.21 9.73
N GLN A 27 -14.78 48.25 10.13
CA GLN A 27 -13.36 48.13 10.45
C GLN A 27 -13.11 47.12 11.58
N GLU A 28 -14.01 47.06 12.57
CA GLU A 28 -13.96 46.09 13.66
C GLU A 28 -14.07 44.65 13.15
N SER A 29 -15.05 44.38 12.26
CA SER A 29 -15.17 43.08 11.62
C SER A 29 -13.90 42.73 10.83
N PHE A 30 -13.36 43.69 10.08
CA PHE A 30 -12.13 43.47 9.32
C PHE A 30 -10.95 43.10 10.21
N ARG A 31 -10.72 43.87 11.28
CA ARG A 31 -9.66 43.62 12.27
C ARG A 31 -9.83 42.26 12.94
N LEU A 32 -11.04 41.94 13.41
CA LEU A 32 -11.34 40.66 14.04
C LEU A 32 -10.96 39.47 13.14
N LEU A 33 -11.27 39.53 11.84
CA LEU A 33 -10.91 38.48 10.90
C LEU A 33 -9.39 38.41 10.70
N PHE A 34 -8.72 39.55 10.61
CA PHE A 34 -7.27 39.57 10.51
C PHE A 34 -6.59 39.01 11.77
N ASP A 35 -7.07 39.39 12.96
CA ASP A 35 -6.54 38.97 14.25
C ASP A 35 -6.70 37.46 14.45
N ILE A 36 -7.89 36.92 14.17
CA ILE A 36 -8.14 35.48 14.33
C ILE A 36 -7.30 34.65 13.36
N HIS A 37 -7.26 35.03 12.08
CA HIS A 37 -6.62 34.21 11.07
C HIS A 37 -5.11 34.46 11.03
N VAL A 38 -4.71 35.69 10.70
CA VAL A 38 -3.31 36.03 10.44
C VAL A 38 -2.52 36.14 11.75
N MET A 39 -3.00 36.95 12.70
CA MET A 39 -2.30 37.09 13.99
C MET A 39 -2.36 35.79 14.80
N GLY A 40 -3.46 35.03 14.72
CA GLY A 40 -3.55 33.70 15.31
C GLY A 40 -2.47 32.75 14.78
N ALA A 41 -2.34 32.62 13.46
CA ALA A 41 -1.29 31.79 12.85
C ALA A 41 0.12 32.27 13.21
N PHE A 42 0.35 33.58 13.22
CA PHE A 42 1.61 34.18 13.65
C PHE A 42 1.95 33.85 15.11
N ASN A 43 1.03 34.11 16.04
CA ASN A 43 1.25 33.93 17.47
C ASN A 43 1.53 32.46 17.82
N VAL A 44 0.74 31.52 17.28
CA VAL A 44 0.93 30.08 17.50
C VAL A 44 2.29 29.64 16.93
N THR A 45 2.59 30.04 15.70
CA THR A 45 3.85 29.69 15.05
C THR A 45 5.05 30.24 15.82
N GLN A 46 5.00 31.51 16.24
CA GLN A 46 6.09 32.16 16.97
C GLN A 46 6.32 31.50 18.33
N ALA A 47 5.25 31.15 19.05
CA ALA A 47 5.35 30.47 20.33
C ALA A 47 5.87 29.02 20.19
N ALA A 48 5.50 28.34 19.10
CA ALA A 48 5.90 26.96 18.82
C ALA A 48 7.35 26.85 18.32
N LEU A 49 7.83 27.83 17.56
CA LEU A 49 9.09 27.75 16.82
C LEU A 49 10.32 27.29 17.65
N PRO A 50 10.52 27.72 18.92
CA PRO A 50 11.64 27.25 19.73
C PRO A 50 11.64 25.74 20.03
N TYR A 51 10.49 25.09 19.88
CA TYR A 51 10.27 23.67 20.18
C TYR A 51 10.19 22.81 18.92
N ILE A 52 10.26 23.43 17.73
CA ILE A 52 10.24 22.71 16.46
C ILE A 52 11.67 22.28 16.11
N PRO A 53 11.92 20.97 15.90
CA PRO A 53 13.24 20.50 15.52
C PRO A 53 13.73 21.07 14.18
N THR A 54 15.04 21.31 14.10
CA THR A 54 15.72 21.81 12.91
C THR A 54 16.47 20.71 12.14
N ASP A 55 16.13 19.46 12.40
CA ASP A 55 16.74 18.24 11.86
C ASP A 55 16.06 17.74 10.56
N GLY A 56 15.13 18.53 10.01
CA GLY A 56 14.32 18.12 8.85
C GLY A 56 12.96 17.52 9.21
N THR A 57 12.65 17.32 10.50
CA THR A 57 11.34 16.79 10.94
C THR A 57 10.29 17.87 11.19
N GLY A 58 10.70 19.13 11.37
CA GLY A 58 9.82 20.25 11.70
C GLY A 58 8.83 20.65 10.60
N ARG A 59 7.54 20.75 10.93
CA ARG A 59 6.45 21.10 10.01
C ARG A 59 5.56 22.21 10.55
N ILE A 60 5.19 23.12 9.67
CA ILE A 60 4.15 24.12 9.92
C ILE A 60 3.18 24.08 8.74
N VAL A 61 1.92 23.74 9.01
CA VAL A 61 0.87 23.67 8.00
C VAL A 61 -0.19 24.71 8.33
N ASN A 62 -0.29 25.73 7.49
CA ASN A 62 -1.25 26.81 7.61
C ASN A 62 -2.53 26.51 6.82
N VAL A 63 -3.68 26.89 7.36
CA VAL A 63 -4.97 26.74 6.65
C VAL A 63 -5.40 28.07 6.05
N THR A 64 -5.31 28.16 4.72
CA THR A 64 -5.89 29.27 3.95
C THR A 64 -7.27 28.88 3.40
N SER A 65 -7.76 29.55 2.35
CA SER A 65 -9.03 29.26 1.70
C SER A 65 -8.96 29.62 0.21
N ALA A 66 -9.78 28.94 -0.61
CA ALA A 66 -10.05 29.37 -1.97
C ALA A 66 -10.51 30.84 -2.05
N ALA A 67 -11.20 31.34 -1.01
CA ALA A 67 -11.58 32.74 -0.89
C ALA A 67 -10.37 33.71 -0.84
N GLY A 68 -9.23 33.26 -0.31
CA GLY A 68 -7.98 34.03 -0.31
C GLY A 68 -7.22 33.95 -1.64
N LEU A 69 -7.49 32.94 -2.47
CA LEU A 69 -6.89 32.77 -3.79
C LEU A 69 -7.66 33.53 -4.87
N THR A 70 -8.99 33.42 -4.87
CA THR A 70 -9.84 33.91 -5.96
C THR A 70 -10.80 35.02 -5.55
N GLY A 71 -10.86 35.37 -4.27
CA GLY A 71 -11.89 36.25 -3.72
C GLY A 71 -13.26 35.57 -3.56
N THR A 72 -14.14 36.15 -2.75
CA THR A 72 -15.53 35.71 -2.58
C THR A 72 -16.45 36.90 -2.29
N LEU A 73 -17.62 36.94 -2.93
CA LEU A 73 -18.61 38.00 -2.76
C LEU A 73 -19.05 38.09 -1.29
N GLY A 74 -19.09 39.31 -0.74
CA GLY A 74 -19.51 39.54 0.64
C GLY A 74 -18.52 39.05 1.70
N GLN A 75 -17.27 38.76 1.32
CA GLN A 75 -16.25 38.24 2.23
C GLN A 75 -14.91 38.97 2.10
N VAL A 76 -14.91 40.28 1.80
CA VAL A 76 -13.67 41.06 1.59
C VAL A 76 -12.69 40.93 2.76
N ASN A 77 -13.18 41.06 4.00
CA ASN A 77 -12.41 40.86 5.24
C ASN A 77 -11.77 39.47 5.33
N TYR A 78 -12.55 38.41 5.11
CA TYR A 78 -12.10 37.02 5.19
C TYR A 78 -11.14 36.65 4.06
N SER A 79 -11.45 37.05 2.82
CA SER A 79 -10.59 36.86 1.65
C SER A 79 -9.22 37.51 1.85
N VAL A 80 -9.17 38.75 2.36
CA VAL A 80 -7.89 39.41 2.65
C VAL A 80 -7.13 38.69 3.75
N ALA A 81 -7.80 38.31 4.86
CA ALA A 81 -7.14 37.57 5.94
C ALA A 81 -6.56 36.23 5.46
N LYS A 82 -7.31 35.47 4.65
CA LYS A 82 -6.83 34.21 4.06
C LYS A 82 -5.73 34.39 3.03
N ALA A 83 -5.76 35.47 2.24
CA ALA A 83 -4.64 35.85 1.38
C ALA A 83 -3.39 36.23 2.21
N GLY A 84 -3.58 36.88 3.35
CA GLY A 84 -2.53 37.18 4.32
C GLY A 84 -1.79 35.93 4.80
N ILE A 85 -2.52 34.83 5.06
CA ILE A 85 -1.90 33.52 5.39
C ILE A 85 -0.97 33.03 4.27
N ILE A 86 -1.31 33.25 3.00
CA ILE A 86 -0.48 32.83 1.87
C ILE A 86 0.83 33.63 1.87
N GLY A 87 0.75 34.95 2.06
CA GLY A 87 1.92 35.82 2.17
C GLY A 87 2.81 35.43 3.35
N PHE A 88 2.20 35.25 4.54
CA PHE A 88 2.89 34.79 5.75
C PHE A 88 3.60 33.45 5.53
N THR A 89 2.90 32.47 4.96
CA THR A 89 3.47 31.13 4.66
C THR A 89 4.66 31.22 3.72
N LYS A 90 4.54 31.97 2.62
CA LYS A 90 5.62 32.09 1.63
C LYS A 90 6.87 32.71 2.22
N SER A 91 6.73 33.77 3.00
CA SER A 91 7.87 34.43 3.65
C SER A 91 8.50 33.52 4.72
N LEU A 92 7.67 32.93 5.58
CA LEU A 92 8.15 32.07 6.66
C LEU A 92 8.83 30.79 6.13
N ALA A 93 8.31 30.19 5.06
CA ALA A 93 8.93 29.04 4.40
C ALA A 93 10.36 29.35 3.94
N ARG A 94 10.58 30.53 3.35
CA ARG A 94 11.92 30.94 2.89
C ARG A 94 12.87 31.19 4.05
N GLU A 95 12.37 31.78 5.14
CA GLU A 95 13.17 32.06 6.33
C GLU A 95 13.59 30.76 7.04
N LEU A 96 12.63 29.86 7.26
CA LEU A 96 12.83 28.63 8.02
C LEU A 96 13.43 27.47 7.20
N ALA A 97 13.53 27.59 5.88
CA ALA A 97 14.23 26.62 5.04
C ALA A 97 15.69 26.40 5.48
N THR A 98 16.37 27.46 5.94
CA THR A 98 17.74 27.38 6.47
C THR A 98 17.87 26.54 7.75
N LYS A 99 16.74 26.26 8.40
CA LYS A 99 16.62 25.42 9.59
C LYS A 99 15.96 24.08 9.29
N SER A 100 15.81 23.72 8.02
CA SER A 100 15.15 22.48 7.57
C SER A 100 13.72 22.31 8.09
N ILE A 101 13.01 23.42 8.36
CA ILE A 101 11.60 23.39 8.75
C ILE A 101 10.74 23.70 7.53
N MET A 102 9.82 22.80 7.21
CA MET A 102 8.90 23.00 6.09
C MET A 102 7.65 23.75 6.51
N VAL A 103 7.29 24.76 5.72
CA VAL A 103 6.09 25.58 5.95
C VAL A 103 5.21 25.54 4.70
N ASN A 104 3.99 25.03 4.83
CA ASN A 104 3.03 24.91 3.73
C ASN A 104 1.70 25.56 4.09
N ALA A 105 0.89 25.85 3.07
CA ALA A 105 -0.49 26.26 3.25
C ALA A 105 -1.44 25.41 2.40
N LEU A 106 -2.52 24.94 3.01
CA LEU A 106 -3.60 24.24 2.31
C LEU A 106 -4.83 25.14 2.19
N ALA A 107 -5.46 25.14 1.02
CA ALA A 107 -6.66 25.91 0.71
C ALA A 107 -7.88 24.97 0.54
N PRO A 108 -8.38 24.33 1.61
CA PRO A 108 -9.42 23.33 1.48
C PRO A 108 -10.79 23.93 1.11
N LEU A 109 -11.59 23.15 0.40
CA LEU A 109 -13.02 23.35 0.18
C LEU A 109 -13.75 22.04 0.48
N ALA A 110 -14.28 21.90 1.69
CA ALA A 110 -14.92 20.68 2.16
C ALA A 110 -16.32 20.94 2.72
N ALA A 111 -17.14 19.90 2.76
CA ALA A 111 -18.45 19.90 3.40
C ALA A 111 -18.29 20.02 4.92
N THR A 112 -18.28 21.25 5.41
CA THR A 112 -18.19 21.58 6.84
C THR A 112 -19.42 22.36 7.28
N PRO A 113 -19.67 22.51 8.60
CA PRO A 113 -20.73 23.41 9.10
C PRO A 113 -20.60 24.84 8.54
N MET A 114 -19.37 25.31 8.28
CA MET A 114 -19.14 26.65 7.70
C MET A 114 -19.68 26.78 6.27
N THR A 115 -19.66 25.70 5.48
CA THR A 115 -20.11 25.71 4.08
C THR A 115 -21.54 25.23 3.92
N GLU A 116 -22.25 24.92 5.02
CA GLU A 116 -23.59 24.37 4.99
C GLU A 116 -24.56 25.25 4.20
N THR A 117 -24.62 26.54 4.51
CA THR A 117 -25.50 27.50 3.81
C THR A 117 -25.23 27.56 2.30
N ILE A 118 -23.97 27.42 1.88
CA ILE A 118 -23.60 27.41 0.45
C ILE A 118 -24.06 26.11 -0.20
N ARG A 119 -23.98 25.00 0.53
CA ARG A 119 -24.32 23.65 0.06
C ARG A 119 -25.83 23.40 0.02
N THR A 120 -26.60 23.98 0.94
CA THR A 120 -28.06 23.74 1.06
C THR A 120 -28.91 24.77 0.34
N ASN A 121 -28.37 25.96 0.04
CA ASN A 121 -29.09 26.95 -0.76
C ASN A 121 -28.96 26.63 -2.26
N GLU A 122 -30.05 26.26 -2.92
CA GLU A 122 -30.07 25.81 -4.33
C GLU A 122 -29.36 26.77 -5.29
N LYS A 123 -29.51 28.09 -5.09
CA LYS A 123 -28.91 29.12 -5.95
C LYS A 123 -27.39 29.21 -5.79
N PHE A 124 -26.87 29.02 -4.58
CA PHE A 124 -25.43 29.06 -4.32
C PHE A 124 -24.76 27.71 -4.59
N ALA A 125 -25.46 26.61 -4.28
CA ALA A 125 -24.98 25.26 -4.46
C ALA A 125 -24.65 24.97 -5.93
N ALA A 126 -25.55 25.28 -6.87
CA ALA A 126 -25.33 25.05 -8.29
C ALA A 126 -24.12 25.83 -8.84
N ASN A 127 -23.98 27.10 -8.43
CA ASN A 127 -22.87 27.96 -8.84
C ASN A 127 -21.53 27.48 -8.28
N MET A 128 -21.50 27.06 -7.01
CA MET A 128 -20.30 26.52 -6.39
C MET A 128 -19.93 25.17 -7.00
N MET A 129 -20.91 24.30 -7.23
CA MET A 129 -20.70 22.99 -7.86
C MET A 129 -20.10 23.12 -9.26
N ASN A 130 -20.45 24.17 -9.99
CA ASN A 130 -19.84 24.43 -11.29
C ASN A 130 -18.34 24.71 -11.23
N ARG A 131 -17.85 25.24 -10.11
CA ARG A 131 -16.43 25.52 -9.87
C ARG A 131 -15.64 24.30 -9.39
N ILE A 132 -16.30 23.24 -8.96
CA ILE A 132 -15.64 22.01 -8.50
C ILE A 132 -15.57 21.03 -9.67
N PRO A 133 -14.38 20.68 -10.18
CA PRO A 133 -14.25 19.78 -11.32
C PRO A 133 -14.96 18.43 -11.12
N MET A 134 -14.90 17.88 -9.91
CA MET A 134 -15.52 16.59 -9.57
C MET A 134 -17.04 16.65 -9.34
N LYS A 135 -17.65 17.84 -9.42
CA LYS A 135 -19.10 18.05 -9.20
C LYS A 135 -19.63 17.44 -7.89
N ARG A 136 -18.78 17.38 -6.86
CA ARG A 136 -19.14 17.00 -5.49
C ARG A 136 -18.27 17.75 -4.48
N TRP A 137 -18.74 17.86 -3.25
CA TRP A 137 -17.92 18.34 -2.14
C TRP A 137 -16.95 17.25 -1.67
N ALA A 138 -15.79 17.66 -1.19
CA ALA A 138 -14.90 16.78 -0.44
C ALA A 138 -15.36 16.69 1.02
N GLU A 139 -15.26 15.51 1.61
CA GLU A 139 -15.48 15.32 3.04
C GLU A 139 -14.23 15.73 3.85
N PRO A 140 -14.37 16.15 5.11
CA PRO A 140 -13.23 16.50 5.96
C PRO A 140 -12.18 15.38 6.05
N SER A 141 -12.60 14.10 6.05
CA SER A 141 -11.70 12.94 6.03
C SER A 141 -10.86 12.86 4.76
N GLU A 142 -11.42 13.24 3.60
CA GLU A 142 -10.69 13.27 2.33
C GLU A 142 -9.65 14.40 2.30
N ILE A 143 -9.90 15.50 3.02
CA ILE A 143 -8.94 16.61 3.15
C ILE A 143 -7.86 16.31 4.20
N ALA A 144 -8.18 15.57 5.25
CA ALA A 144 -7.22 15.22 6.31
C ALA A 144 -5.98 14.52 5.75
N GLY A 145 -6.12 13.69 4.72
CA GLY A 145 -4.99 13.05 4.03
C GLY A 145 -3.98 14.04 3.45
N ALA A 146 -4.42 15.22 2.97
CA ALA A 146 -3.51 16.27 2.49
C ALA A 146 -2.73 16.94 3.63
N PHE A 147 -3.34 17.09 4.81
CA PHE A 147 -2.65 17.57 6.01
C PHE A 147 -1.61 16.56 6.50
N VAL A 148 -1.96 15.27 6.54
CA VAL A 148 -1.03 14.18 6.86
C VAL A 148 0.13 14.18 5.88
N PHE A 149 -0.14 14.30 4.57
CA PHE A 149 0.91 14.40 3.56
C PHE A 149 1.84 15.60 3.79
N MET A 150 1.31 16.81 4.02
CA MET A 150 2.13 18.00 4.29
C MET A 150 2.88 17.94 5.62
N ALA A 151 2.36 17.15 6.57
CA ALA A 151 3.00 16.89 7.85
C ALA A 151 3.99 15.71 7.82
N SER A 152 4.01 14.92 6.74
CA SER A 152 4.91 13.78 6.59
C SER A 152 6.35 14.21 6.28
N HIS A 153 7.28 13.26 6.33
CA HIS A 153 8.71 13.53 6.22
C HIS A 153 9.17 13.76 4.76
N PRO A 154 9.86 14.87 4.43
CA PRO A 154 10.32 15.19 3.08
C PRO A 154 11.62 14.49 2.72
N ASN A 155 12.38 13.96 3.68
CA ASN A 155 13.65 13.28 3.38
C ASN A 155 13.43 11.88 2.75
N GLY A 156 12.19 11.54 2.39
CA GLY A 156 11.84 10.76 1.21
C GLY A 156 12.61 9.45 0.99
N GLY A 157 11.94 8.34 1.30
CA GLY A 157 12.30 7.01 0.82
C GLY A 157 11.08 6.32 0.24
N ASP A 158 11.11 4.99 0.21
CA ASP A 158 9.92 4.19 -0.04
C ASP A 158 8.80 4.58 0.96
N PHE A 159 7.61 4.90 0.43
CA PHE A 159 6.45 5.29 1.23
C PHE A 159 6.01 4.21 2.22
N ALA A 160 6.32 2.93 1.96
CA ALA A 160 6.00 1.82 2.85
C ALA A 160 6.72 1.91 4.20
N ARG A 161 7.80 2.71 4.31
CA ARG A 161 8.48 3.01 5.59
C ARG A 161 7.54 3.65 6.62
N HIS A 162 6.43 4.23 6.17
CA HIS A 162 5.52 5.03 6.97
C HIS A 162 4.05 4.60 6.85
N TYR A 163 3.77 3.38 6.39
CA TYR A 163 2.40 2.83 6.38
C TYR A 163 1.86 2.59 7.79
N ASP A 164 2.75 2.21 8.70
CA ASP A 164 2.54 2.02 10.13
C ASP A 164 3.91 2.19 10.85
N ASP A 165 3.95 1.91 12.14
CA ASP A 165 5.14 2.02 12.99
C ASP A 165 5.28 0.82 13.95
N VAL A 166 4.60 -0.30 13.67
CA VAL A 166 4.41 -1.38 14.66
C VAL A 166 5.66 -2.22 14.90
N VAL A 167 6.67 -2.13 14.03
CA VAL A 167 7.95 -2.82 14.19
C VAL A 167 8.97 -1.88 14.82
N ASN A 168 8.84 -1.65 16.13
CA ASN A 168 9.74 -0.76 16.89
C ASN A 168 9.91 0.63 16.23
N GLY A 169 8.82 1.23 15.73
CA GLY A 169 8.86 2.51 15.01
C GLY A 169 9.03 2.41 13.49
N LEU A 170 9.16 1.21 12.93
CA LEU A 170 9.27 0.95 11.49
C LEU A 170 7.98 0.34 10.92
N GLY A 171 7.69 0.68 9.66
CA GLY A 171 6.56 0.11 8.92
C GLY A 171 6.73 -1.39 8.66
N ALA A 172 5.77 -2.21 9.07
CA ALA A 172 5.79 -3.66 8.91
C ALA A 172 5.96 -4.10 7.46
N HIS A 173 5.29 -3.41 6.54
CA HIS A 173 5.36 -3.71 5.11
C HIS A 173 6.76 -3.42 4.52
N PHE A 174 7.42 -2.35 4.98
CA PHE A 174 8.78 -2.03 4.57
C PHE A 174 9.77 -3.09 5.07
N VAL A 175 9.68 -3.44 6.36
CA VAL A 175 10.53 -4.44 7.00
C VAL A 175 10.44 -5.79 6.29
N TRP A 176 9.21 -6.24 5.98
CA TRP A 176 8.98 -7.51 5.30
C TRP A 176 9.63 -7.56 3.90
N CYS A 177 9.53 -6.48 3.13
CA CYS A 177 9.94 -6.44 1.72
C CYS A 177 11.40 -6.00 1.45
N ASN A 178 12.12 -5.45 2.44
CA ASN A 178 13.38 -4.75 2.19
C ASN A 178 14.62 -5.28 2.91
N ARG A 179 14.53 -6.41 3.61
CA ARG A 179 15.73 -7.08 4.16
C ARG A 179 16.75 -7.39 3.07
N ASN A 180 18.02 -7.43 3.47
CA ASN A 180 19.15 -7.82 2.63
C ASN A 180 19.42 -6.89 1.43
N LYS A 181 18.95 -5.64 1.52
CA LYS A 181 19.15 -4.61 0.50
C LYS A 181 20.07 -3.51 1.05
N GLU A 182 20.72 -2.81 0.13
CA GLU A 182 21.41 -1.56 0.42
C GLU A 182 20.49 -0.38 0.04
N SER A 183 20.51 0.67 0.86
CA SER A 183 19.71 1.88 0.62
C SER A 183 20.60 3.05 0.26
N VAL A 184 20.35 3.62 -0.92
CA VAL A 184 21.05 4.80 -1.44
C VAL A 184 20.03 5.91 -1.70
N THR A 185 20.28 7.11 -1.20
CA THR A 185 19.42 8.28 -1.42
C THR A 185 20.00 9.17 -2.52
N VAL A 186 19.25 9.39 -3.60
CA VAL A 186 19.62 10.27 -4.72
C VAL A 186 18.38 11.00 -5.25
N ASP A 187 18.47 12.31 -5.46
CA ASP A 187 17.44 13.09 -6.16
C ASP A 187 17.63 12.99 -7.68
N LEU A 188 16.86 12.10 -8.30
CA LEU A 188 16.85 11.86 -9.75
C LEU A 188 16.25 13.01 -10.57
N LYS A 189 15.84 14.13 -9.96
CA LYS A 189 15.45 15.35 -10.67
C LYS A 189 16.64 16.23 -11.02
N THR A 190 17.80 15.99 -10.41
CA THR A 190 19.04 16.72 -10.68
C THR A 190 19.84 16.03 -11.77
N THR A 191 20.63 16.79 -12.52
CA THR A 191 21.51 16.22 -13.56
C THR A 191 22.58 15.33 -12.93
N GLU A 192 23.13 15.75 -11.79
CA GLU A 192 24.10 14.98 -11.00
C GLU A 192 23.49 13.68 -10.47
N GLY A 193 22.24 13.70 -9.99
CA GLY A 193 21.56 12.50 -9.53
C GLY A 193 21.27 11.49 -10.65
N LEU A 194 20.91 11.98 -11.84
CA LEU A 194 20.78 11.13 -13.03
C LEU A 194 22.12 10.53 -13.48
N ASP A 195 23.22 11.30 -13.37
CA ASP A 195 24.56 10.77 -13.65
C ASP A 195 24.93 9.63 -12.70
N ILE A 196 24.69 9.80 -11.40
CA ILE A 196 24.87 8.74 -10.39
C ILE A 196 24.04 7.50 -10.75
N LEU A 197 22.76 7.66 -11.11
CA LEU A 197 21.91 6.55 -11.53
C LEU A 197 22.50 5.81 -12.73
N HIS A 198 22.99 6.53 -13.74
CA HIS A 198 23.57 5.86 -14.90
C HIS A 198 24.88 5.16 -14.59
N ARG A 199 25.71 5.69 -13.70
CA ARG A 199 26.93 5.00 -13.21
C ARG A 199 26.60 3.72 -12.45
N LEU A 200 25.48 3.69 -11.71
CA LEU A 200 24.96 2.46 -11.12
C LEU A 200 24.52 1.47 -12.20
N LEU A 201 23.79 1.94 -13.22
CA LEU A 201 23.31 1.11 -14.32
C LEU A 201 24.44 0.52 -15.18
N ASP A 202 25.56 1.22 -15.34
CA ASP A 202 26.75 0.72 -16.04
C ASP A 202 27.31 -0.56 -15.39
N ARG A 203 27.04 -0.78 -14.09
CA ARG A 203 27.48 -1.94 -13.31
C ARG A 203 26.35 -2.92 -12.98
N ALA A 204 25.11 -2.59 -13.32
CA ALA A 204 23.95 -3.37 -12.95
C ALA A 204 23.67 -4.49 -13.97
N ASP A 205 23.06 -5.57 -13.50
CA ASP A 205 22.49 -6.60 -14.37
C ASP A 205 21.01 -6.35 -14.67
N VAL A 206 20.30 -5.75 -13.72
CA VAL A 206 18.84 -5.61 -13.73
C VAL A 206 18.45 -4.26 -13.15
N LEU A 207 17.52 -3.58 -13.82
CA LEU A 207 16.79 -2.43 -13.28
C LEU A 207 15.32 -2.84 -13.12
N VAL A 208 14.77 -2.69 -11.90
CA VAL A 208 13.34 -2.89 -11.64
C VAL A 208 12.72 -1.56 -11.28
N SER A 209 11.67 -1.16 -11.99
CA SER A 209 10.92 0.07 -11.75
C SER A 209 9.42 -0.22 -11.70
N ASN A 210 8.76 0.27 -10.66
CA ASN A 210 7.29 0.30 -10.53
C ASN A 210 6.75 1.74 -10.38
N LEU A 211 7.45 2.71 -10.99
CA LEU A 211 7.06 4.11 -10.93
C LEU A 211 5.76 4.37 -11.70
N ALA A 212 5.07 5.46 -11.35
CA ALA A 212 3.84 5.85 -12.05
C ALA A 212 4.06 5.99 -13.57
N PRO A 213 3.06 5.67 -14.41
CA PRO A 213 3.18 5.72 -15.86
C PRO A 213 3.82 7.01 -16.39
N GLY A 214 4.78 6.88 -17.29
CA GLY A 214 5.54 8.00 -17.87
C GLY A 214 6.67 8.56 -17.00
N SER A 215 6.91 8.01 -15.80
CA SER A 215 8.02 8.46 -14.95
C SER A 215 9.40 8.03 -15.48
N THR A 216 9.52 6.80 -15.96
CA THR A 216 10.73 6.26 -16.61
C THR A 216 11.14 7.10 -17.83
N GLY A 217 10.16 7.53 -18.64
CA GLY A 217 10.35 8.47 -19.75
C GLY A 217 10.91 9.83 -19.35
N ARG A 218 10.45 10.38 -18.23
CA ARG A 218 11.00 11.66 -17.72
C ARG A 218 12.41 11.52 -17.15
N LEU A 219 12.78 10.32 -16.73
CA LEU A 219 14.09 10.00 -16.17
C LEU A 219 15.09 9.50 -17.23
N GLY A 220 14.67 9.31 -18.48
CA GLY A 220 15.54 8.81 -19.56
C GLY A 220 15.94 7.34 -19.41
N ILE A 221 15.10 6.54 -18.76
CA ILE A 221 15.34 5.12 -18.45
C ILE A 221 14.20 4.22 -18.96
N THR A 222 13.52 4.61 -20.03
CA THR A 222 12.56 3.71 -20.69
C THR A 222 13.26 2.46 -21.24
N PRO A 223 12.54 1.35 -21.47
CA PRO A 223 13.12 0.17 -22.11
C PRO A 223 13.87 0.47 -23.42
N ALA A 224 13.36 1.41 -24.24
CA ALA A 224 14.00 1.81 -25.49
C ALA A 224 15.32 2.55 -25.25
N GLU A 225 15.37 3.47 -24.28
CA GLU A 225 16.58 4.21 -23.90
C GLU A 225 17.60 3.29 -23.24
N MET A 226 17.15 2.40 -22.36
CA MET A 226 17.99 1.40 -21.69
C MET A 226 18.64 0.47 -22.70
N LYS A 227 17.92 0.03 -23.73
CA LYS A 227 18.49 -0.79 -24.80
C LYS A 227 19.65 -0.12 -25.55
N VAL A 228 19.65 1.21 -25.65
CA VAL A 228 20.71 1.96 -26.32
C VAL A 228 21.88 2.23 -25.38
N ARG A 229 21.60 2.77 -24.18
CA ARG A 229 22.65 3.23 -23.26
C ARG A 229 23.25 2.10 -22.41
N HIS A 230 22.42 1.13 -22.04
CA HIS A 230 22.71 0.05 -21.10
C HIS A 230 22.27 -1.31 -21.66
N PRO A 231 22.79 -1.75 -22.83
CA PRO A 231 22.25 -2.91 -23.56
C PRO A 231 22.32 -4.23 -22.80
N ASN A 232 23.17 -4.32 -21.78
CA ASN A 232 23.35 -5.52 -20.95
C ASN A 232 22.41 -5.56 -19.73
N VAL A 233 21.75 -4.43 -19.41
CA VAL A 233 20.80 -4.34 -18.29
C VAL A 233 19.44 -4.86 -18.73
N ILE A 234 18.87 -5.76 -17.92
CA ILE A 234 17.48 -6.19 -18.03
C ILE A 234 16.59 -5.12 -17.39
N ALA A 235 15.86 -4.36 -18.20
CA ALA A 235 14.94 -3.31 -17.74
C ALA A 235 13.54 -3.89 -17.51
N VAL A 236 13.14 -4.03 -16.24
CA VAL A 236 11.82 -4.48 -15.82
C VAL A 236 10.95 -3.28 -15.45
N GLU A 237 9.84 -3.13 -16.14
CA GLU A 237 8.82 -2.11 -15.87
C GLU A 237 7.54 -2.78 -15.38
N ILE A 238 7.17 -2.47 -14.14
CA ILE A 238 5.94 -2.92 -13.50
C ILE A 238 4.94 -1.77 -13.51
N ASP A 239 3.76 -1.98 -14.07
CA ASP A 239 2.70 -0.98 -14.10
C ASP A 239 1.32 -1.56 -13.75
N GLY A 240 0.29 -0.72 -13.75
CA GLY A 240 -1.06 -1.14 -13.40
C GLY A 240 -1.76 -2.02 -14.45
N TYR A 241 -1.71 -1.62 -15.71
CA TYR A 241 -2.62 -2.08 -16.77
C TYR A 241 -1.91 -2.49 -18.07
N GLY A 242 -0.59 -2.39 -18.12
CA GLY A 242 0.21 -2.62 -19.30
C GLY A 242 0.12 -1.48 -20.33
N PRO A 243 1.05 -1.43 -21.28
CA PRO A 243 1.00 -0.51 -22.41
C PRO A 243 -0.02 -0.95 -23.48
N GLY A 244 -0.47 -0.01 -24.32
CA GLY A 244 -1.28 -0.28 -25.52
C GLY A 244 -2.80 -0.29 -25.32
N GLY A 245 -3.28 -0.21 -24.07
CA GLY A 245 -4.70 -0.20 -23.72
C GLY A 245 -5.24 1.19 -23.37
N PRO A 246 -6.57 1.36 -23.28
CA PRO A 246 -7.19 2.62 -22.87
C PRO A 246 -6.82 3.04 -21.44
N LEU A 247 -6.40 2.09 -20.60
CA LEU A 247 -6.05 2.31 -19.19
C LEU A 247 -4.54 2.45 -18.93
N SER A 248 -3.68 2.44 -19.96
CA SER A 248 -2.22 2.49 -19.78
C SER A 248 -1.70 3.73 -19.03
N HIS A 249 -2.49 4.79 -18.93
CA HIS A 249 -2.14 6.03 -18.21
C HIS A 249 -2.65 6.06 -16.75
N LYS A 250 -3.48 5.09 -16.36
CA LYS A 250 -4.18 5.07 -15.08
C LYS A 250 -3.24 4.58 -13.97
N ARG A 251 -3.33 5.21 -12.80
CA ARG A 251 -2.63 4.74 -11.60
C ARG A 251 -3.30 3.49 -11.05
N ALA A 252 -2.50 2.61 -10.48
CA ALA A 252 -2.94 1.37 -9.89
C ALA A 252 -2.30 1.17 -8.52
N TYR A 253 -3.05 0.47 -7.67
CA TYR A 253 -2.62 -0.10 -6.40
C TYR A 253 -3.27 -1.47 -6.29
N ASP A 254 -2.74 -2.35 -5.44
CA ASP A 254 -3.24 -3.71 -5.24
C ASP A 254 -4.77 -3.82 -5.21
N LEU A 255 -5.43 -3.17 -4.26
CA LEU A 255 -6.90 -3.22 -4.13
C LEU A 255 -7.64 -2.72 -5.38
N LEU A 256 -7.11 -1.70 -6.05
CA LEU A 256 -7.76 -1.18 -7.26
C LEU A 256 -7.74 -2.22 -8.39
N ILE A 257 -6.63 -2.93 -8.55
CA ILE A 257 -6.51 -3.98 -9.57
C ILE A 257 -7.26 -5.24 -9.16
N GLN A 258 -7.26 -5.61 -7.88
CA GLN A 258 -8.10 -6.72 -7.41
C GLN A 258 -9.59 -6.45 -7.62
N ALA A 259 -10.03 -5.20 -7.51
CA ALA A 259 -11.41 -4.80 -7.84
C ALA A 259 -11.66 -4.87 -9.37
N GLU A 260 -10.80 -4.28 -10.19
CA GLU A 260 -10.94 -4.25 -11.66
C GLU A 260 -10.82 -5.65 -12.29
N SER A 261 -10.09 -6.56 -11.65
CA SER A 261 -9.94 -7.95 -12.12
C SER A 261 -11.09 -8.87 -11.74
N GLY A 262 -12.06 -8.41 -10.94
CA GLY A 262 -13.15 -9.24 -10.41
C GLY A 262 -12.76 -10.11 -9.21
N THR A 263 -11.51 -10.07 -8.75
CA THR A 263 -11.03 -10.85 -7.59
C THR A 263 -11.83 -10.54 -6.32
N CYS A 264 -12.15 -9.26 -6.10
CA CYS A 264 -12.97 -8.86 -4.97
C CYS A 264 -14.42 -9.39 -5.04
N ALA A 265 -14.97 -9.58 -6.24
CA ALA A 265 -16.34 -10.06 -6.43
C ALA A 265 -16.47 -11.55 -6.07
N VAL A 266 -15.39 -12.32 -6.24
CA VAL A 266 -15.34 -13.77 -5.95
C VAL A 266 -14.74 -14.08 -4.58
N THR A 267 -14.52 -13.07 -3.74
CA THR A 267 -14.00 -13.19 -2.38
C THR A 267 -14.98 -12.57 -1.38
N GLY A 268 -15.12 -13.15 -0.18
CA GLY A 268 -16.04 -12.68 0.86
C GLY A 268 -17.29 -13.53 0.97
N GLU A 269 -18.44 -12.91 1.22
CA GLU A 269 -19.74 -13.58 1.30
C GLU A 269 -20.69 -13.06 0.22
N ALA A 270 -21.74 -13.82 -0.09
CA ALA A 270 -22.74 -13.42 -1.09
C ALA A 270 -23.33 -12.04 -0.73
N GLY A 271 -23.22 -11.08 -1.66
CA GLY A 271 -23.66 -9.69 -1.44
C GLY A 271 -22.73 -8.83 -0.58
N ALA A 272 -21.63 -9.39 -0.06
CA ALA A 272 -20.61 -8.71 0.74
C ALA A 272 -19.20 -9.03 0.19
N PRO A 273 -18.85 -8.47 -0.99
CA PRO A 273 -17.54 -8.70 -1.61
C PRO A 273 -16.41 -8.17 -0.72
N ALA A 274 -15.26 -8.83 -0.77
CA ALA A 274 -14.10 -8.52 0.06
C ALA A 274 -12.80 -8.61 -0.74
N LYS A 275 -11.75 -7.95 -0.26
CA LYS A 275 -10.38 -8.15 -0.78
C LYS A 275 -9.77 -9.37 -0.08
N PRO A 276 -9.09 -10.28 -0.80
CA PRO A 276 -8.10 -11.16 -0.20
C PRO A 276 -7.17 -10.38 0.75
N GLY A 277 -6.88 -10.93 1.92
CA GLY A 277 -6.12 -10.22 2.97
C GLY A 277 -4.77 -9.71 2.46
N PRO A 278 -3.85 -10.58 2.02
CA PRO A 278 -2.58 -10.18 1.43
C PRO A 278 -2.74 -9.31 0.17
N PRO A 279 -1.74 -8.47 -0.17
CA PRO A 279 -1.73 -7.73 -1.42
C PRO A 279 -1.39 -8.65 -2.61
N VAL A 280 -2.37 -9.47 -3.02
CA VAL A 280 -2.19 -10.54 -4.00
C VAL A 280 -1.63 -10.00 -5.31
N ALA A 281 -2.17 -8.91 -5.86
CA ALA A 281 -1.73 -8.38 -7.14
C ALA A 281 -0.25 -7.95 -7.08
N ASP A 282 0.13 -7.20 -6.04
CA ASP A 282 1.53 -6.77 -5.87
C ASP A 282 2.49 -7.96 -5.74
N ILE A 283 2.15 -8.95 -4.90
CA ILE A 283 3.02 -10.10 -4.62
C ILE A 283 3.17 -10.99 -5.86
N THR A 284 2.06 -11.30 -6.52
CA THR A 284 2.10 -12.17 -7.70
C THR A 284 2.83 -11.49 -8.85
N THR A 285 2.64 -10.18 -9.04
CA THR A 285 3.34 -9.44 -10.09
C THR A 285 4.83 -9.37 -9.80
N GLY A 286 5.23 -9.11 -8.56
CA GLY A 286 6.64 -9.17 -8.14
C GLY A 286 7.28 -10.55 -8.38
N LEU A 287 6.53 -11.63 -8.14
CA LEU A 287 7.00 -12.99 -8.42
C LEU A 287 7.15 -13.23 -9.93
N GLN A 288 6.20 -12.80 -10.76
CA GLN A 288 6.30 -12.91 -12.22
C GLN A 288 7.47 -12.10 -12.78
N SER A 289 7.74 -10.92 -12.21
CA SER A 289 8.94 -10.13 -12.53
C SER A 289 10.22 -10.88 -12.18
N ALA A 290 10.30 -11.47 -10.98
CA ALA A 290 11.48 -12.25 -10.56
C ALA A 290 11.72 -13.48 -11.45
N LEU A 291 10.66 -14.23 -11.81
CA LEU A 291 10.75 -15.36 -12.74
C LEU A 291 11.24 -14.91 -14.13
N SER A 292 10.73 -13.79 -14.62
CA SER A 292 11.15 -13.22 -15.91
C SER A 292 12.62 -12.80 -15.89
N ILE A 293 13.07 -12.18 -14.80
CA ILE A 293 14.48 -11.82 -14.59
C ILE A 293 15.35 -13.07 -14.61
N MET A 294 14.99 -14.10 -13.84
CA MET A 294 15.74 -15.36 -13.77
C MET A 294 15.83 -16.05 -15.13
N ALA A 295 14.74 -16.08 -15.89
CA ALA A 295 14.71 -16.65 -17.24
C ALA A 295 15.66 -15.89 -18.20
N LEU A 296 15.68 -14.56 -18.14
CA LEU A 296 16.56 -13.74 -18.98
C LEU A 296 18.04 -13.83 -18.57
N LEU A 297 18.34 -13.84 -17.26
CA LEU A 297 19.69 -14.07 -16.76
C LEU A 297 20.22 -15.44 -17.19
N TYR A 298 19.40 -16.49 -17.07
CA TYR A 298 19.77 -17.84 -17.51
C TYR A 298 19.92 -17.95 -19.04
N SER A 299 19.04 -17.31 -19.81
CA SER A 299 19.16 -17.24 -21.28
C SER A 299 20.45 -16.56 -21.70
N ARG A 300 20.83 -15.47 -21.01
CA ARG A 300 22.09 -14.73 -21.22
C ARG A 300 23.30 -15.60 -20.90
N ASP A 301 23.31 -16.27 -19.75
CA ASP A 301 24.41 -17.13 -19.30
C ASP A 301 24.64 -18.34 -20.22
N THR A 302 23.56 -18.96 -20.70
CA THR A 302 23.63 -20.13 -21.60
C THR A 302 23.89 -19.77 -23.08
N GLY A 303 24.00 -18.49 -23.42
CA GLY A 303 24.16 -18.03 -24.80
C GLY A 303 22.93 -18.25 -25.69
N ARG A 304 21.78 -18.63 -25.11
CA ARG A 304 20.50 -18.86 -25.82
C ARG A 304 19.69 -17.57 -25.94
N SER A 305 20.37 -16.46 -26.20
CA SER A 305 19.78 -15.12 -26.12
C SER A 305 18.48 -15.02 -26.91
N ALA A 306 17.38 -14.72 -26.20
CA ALA A 306 16.05 -14.55 -26.78
C ALA A 306 15.84 -13.15 -27.42
N GLY A 307 16.89 -12.32 -27.53
CA GLY A 307 16.83 -11.04 -28.23
C GLY A 307 16.16 -9.88 -27.48
N GLY A 308 15.86 -10.04 -26.19
CA GLY A 308 15.22 -9.02 -25.35
C GLY A 308 15.99 -8.76 -24.06
N ASN A 309 16.10 -7.47 -23.69
CA ASN A 309 16.64 -7.00 -22.41
C ASN A 309 15.61 -6.16 -21.64
N SER A 310 14.32 -6.33 -21.93
CA SER A 310 13.25 -5.63 -21.22
C SER A 310 12.07 -6.54 -20.94
N VAL A 311 11.39 -6.27 -19.84
CA VAL A 311 10.21 -7.00 -19.36
C VAL A 311 9.17 -5.97 -18.95
N ALA A 312 7.97 -6.05 -19.53
CA ALA A 312 6.81 -5.31 -19.03
C ALA A 312 5.89 -6.29 -18.32
N VAL A 313 5.53 -6.00 -17.07
CA VAL A 313 4.59 -6.81 -16.30
C VAL A 313 3.52 -5.91 -15.72
N SER A 314 2.25 -6.18 -16.00
CA SER A 314 1.16 -5.41 -15.42
C SER A 314 0.51 -6.17 -14.26
N LEU A 315 0.09 -5.42 -13.23
CA LEU A 315 -0.74 -5.99 -12.17
C LEU A 315 -2.03 -6.59 -12.74
N PHE A 316 -2.65 -5.92 -13.72
CA PHE A 316 -3.91 -6.37 -14.30
C PHE A 316 -3.78 -7.72 -15.03
N ASP A 317 -2.81 -7.87 -15.94
CA ASP A 317 -2.59 -9.14 -16.66
C ASP A 317 -2.23 -10.26 -15.69
N THR A 318 -1.45 -9.95 -14.64
CA THR A 318 -1.15 -10.92 -13.59
C THR A 318 -2.42 -11.39 -12.90
N MET A 319 -3.34 -10.48 -12.58
CA MET A 319 -4.61 -10.87 -11.95
C MET A 319 -5.57 -11.58 -12.91
N MET A 320 -5.48 -11.35 -14.22
CA MET A 320 -6.21 -12.17 -15.22
C MET A 320 -5.75 -13.63 -15.18
N ASP A 321 -4.45 -13.87 -15.03
CA ASP A 321 -3.89 -15.21 -14.86
C ASP A 321 -4.35 -15.86 -13.54
N VAL A 322 -4.26 -15.11 -12.42
CA VAL A 322 -4.75 -15.57 -11.10
C VAL A 322 -6.24 -15.90 -11.12
N MET A 323 -7.05 -15.13 -11.85
CA MET A 323 -8.50 -15.32 -12.01
C MET A 323 -8.85 -16.37 -13.10
N GLY A 324 -7.87 -17.08 -13.66
CA GLY A 324 -8.06 -17.96 -14.81
C GLY A 324 -9.18 -18.98 -14.65
N TYR A 325 -9.34 -19.58 -13.46
CA TYR A 325 -10.46 -20.50 -13.18
C TYR A 325 -11.82 -19.79 -13.29
N GLN A 326 -12.00 -18.69 -12.57
CA GLN A 326 -13.26 -17.95 -12.49
C GLN A 326 -13.63 -17.35 -13.85
N LEU A 327 -12.65 -16.77 -14.57
CA LEU A 327 -12.87 -16.21 -15.90
C LEU A 327 -13.26 -17.30 -16.90
N THR A 328 -12.58 -18.45 -16.87
CA THR A 328 -12.94 -19.60 -17.71
C THR A 328 -14.35 -20.10 -17.38
N TYR A 329 -14.68 -20.24 -16.09
CA TYR A 329 -16.00 -20.66 -15.66
C TYR A 329 -17.09 -19.72 -16.15
N THR A 330 -16.95 -18.40 -15.92
CA THR A 330 -17.89 -17.38 -16.39
C THR A 330 -17.99 -17.37 -17.92
N GLN A 331 -16.87 -17.46 -18.63
CA GLN A 331 -16.85 -17.46 -20.10
C GLN A 331 -17.66 -18.61 -20.70
N HIS A 332 -17.62 -19.80 -20.08
CA HIS A 332 -18.29 -20.99 -20.59
C HIS A 332 -19.70 -21.22 -20.04
N SER A 333 -20.02 -20.68 -18.86
CA SER A 333 -21.35 -20.83 -18.23
C SER A 333 -22.24 -19.61 -18.39
N GLY A 334 -21.67 -18.42 -18.60
CA GLY A 334 -22.37 -17.14 -18.52
C GLY A 334 -22.78 -16.74 -17.09
N VAL A 335 -22.27 -17.43 -16.06
CA VAL A 335 -22.65 -17.23 -14.66
C VAL A 335 -21.47 -16.68 -13.86
N ASP A 336 -21.71 -15.57 -13.17
CA ASP A 336 -20.78 -15.04 -12.16
C ASP A 336 -20.91 -15.84 -10.87
N GLN A 337 -19.82 -16.51 -10.48
CA GLN A 337 -19.76 -17.25 -9.23
C GLN A 337 -19.91 -16.31 -8.05
N GLN A 338 -20.82 -16.64 -7.13
CA GLN A 338 -20.97 -15.91 -5.87
C GLN A 338 -19.93 -16.41 -4.85
N PRO A 339 -19.35 -15.52 -4.04
CA PRO A 339 -18.37 -15.90 -3.02
C PRO A 339 -19.05 -16.65 -1.86
N LEU A 340 -18.35 -17.65 -1.32
CA LEU A 340 -18.87 -18.62 -0.34
C LEU A 340 -18.16 -18.57 1.03
N GLY A 341 -17.49 -17.47 1.35
CA GLY A 341 -16.66 -17.36 2.55
C GLY A 341 -15.47 -18.32 2.52
N MET A 342 -15.20 -19.00 3.64
CA MET A 342 -14.15 -20.02 3.76
C MET A 342 -14.60 -21.36 3.16
N SER A 343 -14.86 -21.38 1.85
CA SER A 343 -15.36 -22.54 1.11
C SER A 343 -14.89 -22.53 -0.35
N SER A 344 -14.89 -23.68 -1.01
CA SER A 344 -14.56 -23.79 -2.44
C SER A 344 -15.81 -23.79 -3.31
N PRO A 345 -15.91 -22.94 -4.36
CA PRO A 345 -17.02 -23.00 -5.31
C PRO A 345 -16.96 -24.25 -6.22
N ALA A 346 -15.77 -24.83 -6.39
CA ALA A 346 -15.53 -25.91 -7.35
C ALA A 346 -15.77 -27.32 -6.79
N VAL A 347 -15.57 -27.50 -5.48
CA VAL A 347 -15.64 -28.81 -4.82
C VAL A 347 -16.47 -28.76 -3.55
N ALA A 348 -17.16 -29.85 -3.25
CA ALA A 348 -17.95 -30.02 -2.05
C ALA A 348 -17.89 -31.47 -1.53
N PRO A 349 -17.84 -31.67 -0.19
CA PRO A 349 -17.63 -30.63 0.82
C PRO A 349 -16.19 -30.11 0.83
N TYR A 350 -16.01 -28.82 1.08
CA TYR A 350 -14.72 -28.18 1.39
C TYR A 350 -15.03 -26.84 2.07
N GLY A 351 -14.94 -26.80 3.39
CA GLY A 351 -15.40 -25.66 4.17
C GLY A 351 -14.82 -25.57 5.58
N ALA A 352 -15.21 -24.51 6.28
CA ALA A 352 -14.88 -24.28 7.68
C ALA A 352 -16.07 -24.59 8.59
N TYR A 353 -15.85 -25.41 9.63
CA TYR A 353 -16.88 -25.89 10.53
C TYR A 353 -16.49 -25.64 11.99
N ARG A 354 -17.47 -25.20 12.80
CA ARG A 354 -17.27 -24.93 14.23
C ARG A 354 -17.19 -26.25 15.00
N THR A 355 -16.21 -26.36 15.90
CA THR A 355 -16.03 -27.50 16.80
C THR A 355 -16.60 -27.23 18.19
N ALA A 356 -16.84 -28.28 18.99
CA ALA A 356 -17.48 -28.21 20.30
C ALA A 356 -16.72 -27.35 21.33
N ASP A 357 -15.40 -27.28 21.20
CA ASP A 357 -14.48 -26.49 22.00
C ASP A 357 -14.40 -25.01 21.57
N GLY A 358 -15.21 -24.60 20.59
CA GLY A 358 -15.19 -23.24 20.09
C GLY A 358 -13.94 -22.92 19.27
N GLN A 359 -13.37 -23.91 18.59
CA GLN A 359 -12.42 -23.68 17.50
C GLN A 359 -13.10 -23.87 16.14
N THR A 360 -12.32 -23.75 15.07
CA THR A 360 -12.81 -23.95 13.70
C THR A 360 -11.86 -24.88 12.97
N VAL A 361 -12.40 -26.00 12.48
CA VAL A 361 -11.71 -26.92 11.58
C VAL A 361 -12.03 -26.54 10.14
N VAL A 362 -11.04 -26.61 9.26
CA VAL A 362 -11.24 -26.57 7.81
C VAL A 362 -10.99 -27.98 7.30
N LEU A 363 -11.97 -28.56 6.62
CA LEU A 363 -11.85 -29.90 6.05
C LEU A 363 -12.58 -29.97 4.71
N GLY A 364 -12.15 -30.88 3.86
CA GLY A 364 -12.77 -31.06 2.56
C GLY A 364 -12.36 -32.34 1.86
N THR A 365 -13.10 -32.64 0.81
CA THR A 365 -12.84 -33.76 -0.10
C THR A 365 -12.69 -33.23 -1.51
N THR A 366 -11.82 -33.86 -2.29
CA THR A 366 -11.50 -33.47 -3.66
C THR A 366 -12.02 -34.47 -4.69
N ASN A 367 -12.50 -35.63 -4.25
CA ASN A 367 -13.00 -36.70 -5.11
C ASN A 367 -14.04 -37.57 -4.40
N ASP A 368 -14.77 -38.37 -5.18
CA ASP A 368 -15.89 -39.19 -4.68
C ASP A 368 -15.45 -40.26 -3.68
N ARG A 369 -14.23 -40.78 -3.79
CA ARG A 369 -13.70 -41.77 -2.82
C ARG A 369 -13.46 -41.15 -1.46
N GLU A 370 -12.95 -39.92 -1.41
CA GLU A 370 -12.82 -39.15 -0.17
C GLU A 370 -14.19 -38.82 0.43
N TRP A 371 -15.17 -38.45 -0.40
CA TRP A 371 -16.55 -38.26 0.06
C TRP A 371 -17.11 -39.51 0.74
N GLN A 372 -16.96 -40.69 0.11
CA GLN A 372 -17.41 -41.95 0.70
C GLN A 372 -16.75 -42.23 2.06
N ARG A 373 -15.44 -41.97 2.20
CA ARG A 373 -14.76 -42.13 3.50
C ARG A 373 -15.25 -41.13 4.53
N LEU A 374 -15.37 -39.85 4.17
CA LEU A 374 -15.91 -38.82 5.06
C LEU A 374 -17.32 -39.21 5.56
N ALA A 375 -18.22 -39.56 4.65
CA ALA A 375 -19.60 -39.90 5.01
C ALA A 375 -19.70 -41.16 5.87
N ARG A 376 -18.97 -42.23 5.54
CA ARG A 376 -19.10 -43.53 6.21
C ARG A 376 -18.23 -43.70 7.45
N GLU A 377 -16.98 -43.24 7.39
CA GLU A 377 -15.98 -43.50 8.45
C GLU A 377 -15.97 -42.39 9.50
N ILE A 378 -16.19 -41.14 9.08
CA ILE A 378 -16.15 -39.97 9.97
C ILE A 378 -17.56 -39.64 10.46
N LEU A 379 -18.46 -39.26 9.53
CA LEU A 379 -19.82 -38.85 9.88
C LEU A 379 -20.71 -40.03 10.31
N GLN A 380 -20.34 -41.25 9.91
CA GLN A 380 -21.11 -42.48 10.14
C GLN A 380 -22.54 -42.42 9.59
N ARG A 381 -22.69 -41.77 8.44
CA ARG A 381 -23.94 -41.56 7.71
C ARG A 381 -23.90 -42.28 6.37
N ASN A 382 -24.12 -43.60 6.40
CA ASN A 382 -24.25 -44.41 5.18
C ASN A 382 -25.39 -43.91 4.28
N ASP A 383 -26.45 -43.38 4.89
CA ASP A 383 -27.57 -42.76 4.18
C ASP A 383 -27.13 -41.56 3.33
N LEU A 384 -26.21 -40.72 3.81
CA LEU A 384 -25.63 -39.64 2.99
C LEU A 384 -24.67 -40.18 1.93
N ALA A 385 -23.88 -41.20 2.28
CA ALA A 385 -22.94 -41.81 1.35
C ALA A 385 -23.64 -42.47 0.15
N ASP A 386 -24.83 -43.04 0.36
CA ASP A 386 -25.63 -43.75 -0.64
C ASP A 386 -26.69 -42.86 -1.32
N ASP A 387 -26.86 -41.60 -0.90
CA ASP A 387 -27.84 -40.66 -1.47
C ASP A 387 -27.45 -40.26 -2.90
N GLU A 388 -28.39 -40.38 -3.83
CA GLU A 388 -28.22 -40.02 -5.24
C GLU A 388 -27.83 -38.55 -5.43
N ARG A 389 -28.20 -37.66 -4.50
CA ARG A 389 -27.84 -36.24 -4.52
C ARG A 389 -26.37 -35.96 -4.27
N PHE A 390 -25.58 -36.95 -3.84
CA PHE A 390 -24.19 -36.76 -3.44
C PHE A 390 -23.19 -37.68 -4.15
N GLN A 391 -23.61 -38.36 -5.23
CA GLN A 391 -22.75 -39.33 -5.91
C GLN A 391 -21.53 -38.70 -6.57
N THR A 392 -21.72 -37.67 -7.38
CA THR A 392 -20.61 -36.96 -8.04
C THR A 392 -20.32 -35.62 -7.36
N ASN A 393 -19.13 -35.07 -7.62
CA ASN A 393 -18.80 -33.73 -7.15
C ASN A 393 -19.81 -32.67 -7.61
N ALA A 394 -20.30 -32.75 -8.85
CA ALA A 394 -21.29 -31.80 -9.36
C ALA A 394 -22.60 -31.86 -8.56
N ASP A 395 -23.07 -33.07 -8.25
CA ASP A 395 -24.28 -33.26 -7.44
C ASP A 395 -24.08 -32.71 -6.02
N ARG A 396 -22.90 -32.96 -5.42
CA ARG A 396 -22.54 -32.41 -4.11
C ARG A 396 -22.46 -30.90 -4.09
N VAL A 397 -21.89 -30.28 -5.13
CA VAL A 397 -21.84 -28.82 -5.24
C VAL A 397 -23.25 -28.24 -5.35
N ALA A 398 -24.14 -28.86 -6.13
CA ALA A 398 -25.54 -28.45 -6.28
C ALA A 398 -26.35 -28.59 -4.97
N ASN A 399 -25.99 -29.55 -4.12
CA ASN A 399 -26.67 -29.86 -2.85
C ASN A 399 -25.84 -29.51 -1.61
N ARG A 400 -24.88 -28.57 -1.73
CA ARG A 400 -23.88 -28.24 -0.70
C ARG A 400 -24.48 -27.96 0.68
N ALA A 401 -25.58 -27.21 0.76
CA ALA A 401 -26.15 -26.77 2.03
C ALA A 401 -26.45 -27.96 2.97
N ALA A 402 -26.97 -29.06 2.42
CA ALA A 402 -27.26 -30.26 3.20
C ALA A 402 -25.99 -30.99 3.68
N LEU A 403 -24.90 -30.93 2.90
CA LEU A 403 -23.61 -31.49 3.29
C LEU A 403 -22.96 -30.65 4.39
N ASP A 404 -22.96 -29.33 4.23
CA ASP A 404 -22.38 -28.42 5.21
C ASP A 404 -23.11 -28.48 6.55
N GLU A 405 -24.44 -28.65 6.53
CA GLU A 405 -25.25 -28.90 7.72
C GLU A 405 -24.82 -30.20 8.43
N ALA A 406 -24.78 -31.33 7.71
CA ALA A 406 -24.42 -32.62 8.29
C ALA A 406 -22.99 -32.66 8.86
N ILE A 407 -22.04 -32.04 8.15
CA ILE A 407 -20.63 -31.95 8.60
C ILE A 407 -20.52 -30.99 9.79
N GLY A 408 -21.22 -29.86 9.74
CA GLY A 408 -21.29 -28.90 10.83
C GLY A 408 -21.85 -29.51 12.12
N GLU A 409 -22.96 -30.26 12.04
CA GLU A 409 -23.56 -30.97 13.18
C GLU A 409 -22.62 -32.02 13.79
N TRP A 410 -21.85 -32.72 12.95
CA TRP A 410 -20.86 -33.65 13.45
C TRP A 410 -19.71 -32.91 14.13
N CYS A 411 -19.11 -31.91 13.47
CA CYS A 411 -18.01 -31.12 14.04
C CYS A 411 -18.41 -30.44 15.35
N ALA A 412 -19.63 -29.92 15.46
CA ALA A 412 -20.13 -29.24 16.66
C ALA A 412 -20.25 -30.16 17.90
N ARG A 413 -20.17 -31.48 17.72
CA ARG A 413 -20.19 -32.48 18.81
C ARG A 413 -18.81 -32.96 19.25
N HIS A 414 -17.76 -32.56 18.53
CA HIS A 414 -16.39 -33.01 18.76
C HIS A 414 -15.44 -31.82 18.92
N ASP A 415 -14.41 -31.97 19.75
CA ASP A 415 -13.33 -30.98 19.84
C ASP A 415 -12.43 -31.03 18.59
N LEU A 416 -11.64 -29.99 18.37
CA LEU A 416 -10.79 -29.88 17.18
C LEU A 416 -9.82 -31.06 17.06
N ASP A 417 -9.18 -31.45 18.17
CA ASP A 417 -8.20 -32.55 18.21
C ASP A 417 -8.82 -33.88 17.77
N HIS A 418 -10.03 -34.20 18.25
CA HIS A 418 -10.75 -35.40 17.81
C HIS A 418 -11.09 -35.35 16.32
N VAL A 419 -11.57 -34.21 15.82
CA VAL A 419 -11.90 -34.06 14.40
C VAL A 419 -10.66 -34.25 13.53
N GLN A 420 -9.55 -33.60 13.86
CA GLN A 420 -8.31 -33.71 13.09
C GLN A 420 -7.76 -35.14 13.10
N LYS A 421 -7.71 -35.80 14.27
CA LYS A 421 -7.26 -37.21 14.37
C LYS A 421 -8.12 -38.16 13.55
N THR A 422 -9.43 -37.97 13.57
CA THR A 422 -10.37 -38.81 12.82
C THR A 422 -10.24 -38.58 11.31
N ALA A 423 -10.09 -37.31 10.89
CA ALA A 423 -9.84 -36.96 9.50
C ALA A 423 -8.50 -37.52 9.00
N ASP A 424 -7.43 -37.38 9.78
CA ASP A 424 -6.10 -37.91 9.45
C ASP A 424 -6.14 -39.45 9.30
N ALA A 425 -6.82 -40.15 10.22
CA ALA A 425 -6.96 -41.61 10.17
C ALA A 425 -7.72 -42.09 8.92
N ALA A 426 -8.70 -41.32 8.44
CA ALA A 426 -9.46 -41.60 7.22
C ALA A 426 -8.78 -41.08 5.94
N GLY A 427 -7.62 -40.43 6.06
CA GLY A 427 -6.91 -39.80 4.95
C GLY A 427 -7.70 -38.66 4.30
N ILE A 428 -8.35 -37.83 5.12
CA ILE A 428 -9.09 -36.64 4.72
C ILE A 428 -8.30 -35.39 5.08
N GLY A 429 -8.06 -34.54 4.08
CA GLY A 429 -7.33 -33.28 4.27
C GLY A 429 -8.07 -32.35 5.23
N ASN A 430 -7.35 -31.89 6.25
CA ASN A 430 -7.89 -30.99 7.26
C ASN A 430 -6.83 -30.00 7.76
N SER A 431 -7.28 -28.91 8.38
CA SER A 431 -6.42 -27.98 9.11
C SER A 431 -7.22 -27.21 10.17
N ARG A 432 -6.49 -26.62 11.11
CA ARG A 432 -7.01 -25.60 12.03
C ARG A 432 -7.08 -24.25 11.32
N TYR A 433 -8.18 -23.52 11.52
CA TYR A 433 -8.22 -22.09 11.24
C TYR A 433 -7.39 -21.33 12.29
N ASN A 434 -6.36 -20.60 11.85
CA ASN A 434 -5.49 -19.81 12.71
C ASN A 434 -5.62 -18.31 12.41
N VAL A 435 -5.61 -17.48 13.45
CA VAL A 435 -5.36 -16.03 13.31
C VAL A 435 -3.84 -15.75 13.31
N PRO A 436 -3.36 -14.58 12.84
CA PRO A 436 -1.93 -14.31 12.71
C PRO A 436 -1.12 -14.50 14.00
N SER A 437 -1.65 -14.14 15.17
CA SER A 437 -0.98 -14.33 16.46
C SER A 437 -0.71 -15.80 16.78
N GLU A 438 -1.57 -16.71 16.32
CA GLU A 438 -1.40 -18.15 16.49
C GLU A 438 -0.40 -18.72 15.46
N VAL A 439 -0.32 -18.11 14.27
CA VAL A 439 0.64 -18.50 13.23
C VAL A 439 2.08 -18.13 13.61
N VAL A 440 2.30 -16.98 14.25
CA VAL A 440 3.66 -16.53 14.65
C VAL A 440 4.35 -17.57 15.56
N VAL A 441 3.58 -18.24 16.41
CA VAL A 441 4.07 -19.28 17.34
C VAL A 441 3.73 -20.70 16.88
N HIS A 442 3.45 -20.89 15.59
CA HIS A 442 2.98 -22.17 15.06
C HIS A 442 4.05 -23.27 15.20
N PRO A 443 3.70 -24.46 15.73
CA PRO A 443 4.67 -25.52 16.04
C PRO A 443 5.43 -26.00 14.80
N GLN A 444 4.78 -26.02 13.63
CA GLN A 444 5.45 -26.37 12.37
C GLN A 444 6.56 -25.39 11.96
N LEU A 445 6.43 -24.09 12.29
CA LEU A 445 7.48 -23.12 12.00
C LEU A 445 8.67 -23.30 12.94
N THR A 446 8.40 -23.57 14.22
CA THR A 446 9.43 -23.87 15.22
C THR A 446 10.16 -25.18 14.91
N ALA A 447 9.43 -26.27 14.64
CA ALA A 447 10.01 -27.58 14.35
C ALA A 447 10.85 -27.59 13.06
N ARG A 448 10.51 -26.72 12.10
CA ARG A 448 11.25 -26.55 10.85
C ARG A 448 12.29 -25.43 10.90
N ASP A 449 12.54 -24.85 12.08
CA ASP A 449 13.50 -23.78 12.32
C ASP A 449 13.40 -22.65 11.28
N ARG A 450 12.19 -22.07 11.16
CA ARG A 450 11.85 -21.12 10.08
C ARG A 450 12.12 -19.65 10.38
N TRP A 451 12.52 -19.32 11.61
CA TRP A 451 12.74 -17.93 12.06
C TRP A 451 14.23 -17.60 12.11
N ARG A 452 14.60 -16.39 11.69
CA ARG A 452 15.95 -15.86 11.81
C ARG A 452 15.90 -14.47 12.43
N GLU A 453 16.85 -14.18 13.30
CA GLU A 453 17.07 -12.81 13.77
C GLU A 453 17.70 -11.99 12.64
N VAL A 454 17.16 -10.81 12.36
CA VAL A 454 17.69 -9.84 11.39
C VAL A 454 17.80 -8.47 12.04
N GLN A 455 18.83 -7.71 11.68
CA GLN A 455 19.04 -6.36 12.20
C GLN A 455 18.16 -5.33 11.48
N THR A 456 17.76 -4.30 12.19
CA THR A 456 17.09 -3.10 11.65
C THR A 456 17.69 -1.85 12.30
N SER A 457 17.38 -0.67 11.78
CA SER A 457 17.81 0.61 12.37
C SER A 457 17.27 0.85 13.79
N THR A 458 16.26 0.09 14.23
CA THR A 458 15.66 0.18 15.57
C THR A 458 15.85 -1.08 16.41
N GLY A 459 16.81 -1.93 16.02
CA GLY A 459 17.20 -3.14 16.74
C GLY A 459 16.80 -4.45 16.05
N PRO A 460 17.15 -5.61 16.63
CA PRO A 460 16.90 -6.91 16.04
C PRO A 460 15.41 -7.29 16.05
N ILE A 461 14.99 -8.03 15.03
CA ILE A 461 13.64 -8.60 14.93
C ILE A 461 13.71 -10.06 14.42
N GLN A 462 12.63 -10.81 14.60
CA GLN A 462 12.47 -12.13 13.97
C GLN A 462 11.83 -12.01 12.59
N ALA A 463 12.45 -12.62 11.59
CA ALA A 463 11.95 -12.68 10.21
C ALA A 463 11.83 -14.13 9.73
N LEU A 464 10.82 -14.41 8.90
CA LEU A 464 10.60 -15.73 8.35
C LEU A 464 11.55 -15.99 7.17
N LEU A 465 12.13 -17.19 7.12
CA LEU A 465 12.90 -17.65 5.97
C LEU A 465 12.05 -17.68 4.69
N PRO A 466 12.64 -17.39 3.50
CA PRO A 466 11.97 -17.58 2.21
C PRO A 466 11.40 -18.99 2.04
N PRO A 467 10.24 -19.18 1.38
CA PRO A 467 9.55 -20.47 1.35
C PRO A 467 10.38 -21.66 0.85
N PRO A 468 11.18 -21.55 -0.24
CA PRO A 468 11.97 -22.67 -0.74
C PRO A 468 13.03 -23.14 0.26
N VAL A 469 13.15 -24.46 0.41
CA VAL A 469 14.30 -25.10 1.08
C VAL A 469 15.15 -25.71 -0.02
N ILE A 470 16.30 -25.09 -0.29
CA ILE A 470 17.19 -25.49 -1.38
C ILE A 470 18.38 -26.22 -0.74
N ALA A 471 18.59 -27.48 -1.14
CA ALA A 471 19.68 -28.29 -0.59
C ALA A 471 21.04 -27.63 -0.87
N GLY A 472 21.83 -27.39 0.19
CA GLY A 472 23.15 -26.77 0.09
C GLY A 472 23.15 -25.26 -0.14
N TYR A 473 22.00 -24.59 -0.03
CA TYR A 473 21.90 -23.15 -0.18
C TYR A 473 21.11 -22.53 0.96
N ASP A 474 21.80 -21.75 1.79
CA ASP A 474 21.19 -20.93 2.82
C ASP A 474 20.84 -19.55 2.26
N PRO A 475 19.55 -19.15 2.27
CA PRO A 475 19.17 -17.86 1.75
C PRO A 475 19.75 -16.73 2.61
N PRO A 476 20.24 -15.64 2.01
CA PRO A 476 20.78 -14.51 2.76
C PRO A 476 19.67 -13.80 3.55
N MET A 477 19.92 -13.57 4.83
CA MET A 477 19.00 -12.97 5.81
C MET A 477 19.67 -11.78 6.53
N GLY A 478 20.24 -10.87 5.74
CA GLY A 478 20.89 -9.65 6.21
C GLY A 478 19.91 -8.58 6.71
N ALA A 479 20.47 -7.43 7.10
CA ALA A 479 19.74 -6.34 7.73
C ALA A 479 18.66 -5.72 6.83
N VAL A 480 17.65 -5.10 7.45
CA VAL A 480 16.74 -4.17 6.79
C VAL A 480 17.38 -2.78 6.84
N PRO A 481 17.65 -2.13 5.69
CA PRO A 481 18.45 -0.92 5.67
C PRO A 481 17.67 0.30 6.18
N GLY A 482 18.36 1.11 6.98
CA GLY A 482 18.01 2.49 7.24
C GLY A 482 17.95 3.31 5.94
N LEU A 483 17.28 4.45 5.98
CA LEU A 483 17.15 5.30 4.79
C LEU A 483 18.50 5.95 4.48
N GLY A 484 19.07 5.60 3.33
CA GLY A 484 20.34 6.17 2.87
C GLY A 484 21.57 5.60 3.57
N GLU A 485 21.42 4.54 4.38
CA GLU A 485 22.48 3.89 5.17
C GLU A 485 23.73 3.55 4.35
N HIS A 486 23.56 3.22 3.06
CA HIS A 486 24.64 2.73 2.21
C HIS A 486 25.08 3.77 1.18
N THR A 487 24.56 5.02 1.25
CA THR A 487 24.81 6.04 0.22
C THR A 487 26.29 6.30 0.03
N ASP A 488 27.02 6.59 1.11
CA ASP A 488 28.43 6.96 1.03
C ASP A 488 29.29 5.79 0.56
N ALA A 489 29.01 4.58 1.06
CA ALA A 489 29.72 3.36 0.68
C ALA A 489 29.56 3.07 -0.82
N VAL A 490 28.32 3.08 -1.32
CA VAL A 490 28.03 2.82 -2.75
C VAL A 490 28.61 3.92 -3.64
N LEU A 491 28.54 5.20 -3.25
CA LEU A 491 29.14 6.28 -4.03
C LEU A 491 30.67 6.16 -4.09
N ALA A 492 31.32 5.77 -2.97
CA ALA A 492 32.75 5.51 -2.95
C ALA A 492 33.13 4.35 -3.89
N GLU A 493 32.32 3.28 -3.96
CA GLU A 493 32.53 2.20 -4.93
C GLU A 493 32.39 2.64 -6.39
N LEU A 494 31.59 3.67 -6.67
CA LEU A 494 31.51 4.29 -7.99
C LEU A 494 32.72 5.18 -8.29
N GLY A 495 33.60 5.42 -7.31
CA GLY A 495 34.76 6.30 -7.43
C GLY A 495 34.47 7.77 -7.13
N VAL A 496 33.35 8.08 -6.46
CA VAL A 496 33.03 9.43 -5.98
C VAL A 496 33.86 9.71 -4.72
N GLY A 497 34.69 10.75 -4.75
CA GLY A 497 35.56 11.09 -3.62
C GLY A 497 34.80 11.68 -2.43
N ALA A 498 35.35 11.60 -1.22
CA ALA A 498 34.70 12.11 0.00
C ALA A 498 34.34 13.61 -0.07
N ASP A 499 35.20 14.43 -0.70
CA ASP A 499 34.94 15.85 -0.93
C ASP A 499 33.75 16.06 -1.88
N GLU A 500 33.64 15.23 -2.92
CA GLU A 500 32.54 15.27 -3.88
C GLU A 500 31.23 14.81 -3.24
N ILE A 501 31.25 13.74 -2.41
CA ILE A 501 30.10 13.30 -1.61
C ILE A 501 29.60 14.44 -0.72
N THR A 502 30.50 15.16 -0.07
CA THR A 502 30.15 16.33 0.76
C THR A 502 29.46 17.41 -0.08
N VAL A 503 30.01 17.73 -1.26
CA VAL A 503 29.41 18.71 -2.19
C VAL A 503 28.03 18.25 -2.69
N LEU A 504 27.86 16.98 -3.03
CA LEU A 504 26.57 16.41 -3.46
C LEU A 504 25.51 16.52 -2.36
N ARG A 505 25.90 16.28 -1.11
CA ARG A 505 25.03 16.40 0.06
C ARG A 505 24.64 17.84 0.34
N ASP A 506 25.61 18.75 0.34
CA ASP A 506 25.36 20.19 0.55
C ASP A 506 24.43 20.79 -0.50
N ARG A 507 24.44 20.24 -1.72
CA ARG A 507 23.54 20.61 -2.82
C ARG A 507 22.18 19.91 -2.77
N GLY A 508 21.98 18.97 -1.86
CA GLY A 508 20.75 18.17 -1.75
C GLY A 508 20.57 17.16 -2.89
N VAL A 509 21.64 16.80 -3.60
CA VAL A 509 21.60 15.74 -4.63
C VAL A 509 21.46 14.36 -3.97
N ILE A 510 22.00 14.20 -2.77
CA ILE A 510 21.88 12.99 -1.94
C ILE A 510 21.34 13.37 -0.55
N GLY A 511 20.84 12.37 0.17
CA GLY A 511 20.35 12.53 1.53
C GLY A 511 21.45 12.89 2.54
N PRO A 512 21.06 13.22 3.79
CA PRO A 512 22.01 13.43 4.87
C PRO A 512 22.87 12.17 5.11
N ALA A 513 24.02 12.35 5.77
CA ALA A 513 24.80 11.21 6.23
C ALA A 513 23.95 10.34 7.17
N TYR A 514 24.10 9.02 7.05
CA TYR A 514 23.45 8.09 7.95
C TYR A 514 24.31 7.93 9.22
N ASP A 515 23.67 8.06 10.39
CA ASP A 515 24.32 8.05 11.70
C ASP A 515 24.56 6.64 12.26
#